data_AF-A0A6J7D567-F1
#
_entry.id   AF-A0A6J7D567-F1
#
_cell.length_a   1.000
_cell.length_b   1.000
_cell.length_c   1.000
_cell.angle_alpha   90.00
_cell.angle_beta   90.00
_cell.angle_gamma   90.00
#
_symmetry.space_group_name_H-M   'P 1'
#
loop_
_entity.id
_entity.type
_entity.pdbx_description
1 polymer ?
#
loop_
_entity_poly.entity_id
_entity_poly.type
_entity_poly.pdbx_seq_one_letter_code
_entity_poly.pdbx_strand_id
1 'polypeptide(L)'
;MSTSRQGRKRGVRAEVPITQEAIIDAAFRLIDERGGDAFSMRAVAADLGVFPATLYWHVGDRARLLGLVEASWASAVQIPEEIADWREWCHELARRYRARAHQHPNVARLVIVERARNIASLVLPDAVVGRLAELGLGDDLVHAYNSLVGAVQGFVVLELALIPDPEAASMLEAEAELRSLDPASFPNITRHFDALADRALSVRWTDGAKAPLDASFEFLIDLLLDGLDARLRASAPNKTPAKSAKTPAKKTAPAKKAAKTASA
;
A
#
# COMPACT_ATOMS: atom_id res chain seq x y z
N MET A 1 44.88 43.94 46.75
CA MET A 1 43.65 43.15 47.00
C MET A 1 42.79 43.25 45.74
N SER A 2 43.10 42.40 44.76
CA SER A 2 42.31 41.23 44.33
C SER A 2 40.97 41.57 43.69
N THR A 3 40.98 41.50 42.38
CA THR A 3 39.88 41.54 41.41
C THR A 3 38.93 40.35 41.58
N SER A 4 37.63 40.57 41.57
CA SER A 4 36.61 39.51 41.49
C SER A 4 35.73 39.69 40.24
N ARG A 5 36.22 39.17 39.11
CA ARG A 5 35.38 38.90 37.93
C ARG A 5 34.58 37.63 38.20
N GLN A 6 33.31 37.77 38.54
CA GLN A 6 32.37 36.65 38.57
C GLN A 6 32.14 36.14 37.14
N GLY A 7 32.76 34.99 36.84
CA GLY A 7 32.49 34.22 35.62
C GLY A 7 31.05 33.71 35.64
N ARG A 8 30.23 34.25 34.74
CA ARG A 8 28.88 33.77 34.46
C ARG A 8 29.03 32.39 33.78
N LYS A 9 28.82 31.31 34.53
CA LYS A 9 28.74 29.94 33.97
C LYS A 9 27.57 29.89 33.00
N ARG A 10 27.86 30.00 31.70
CA ARG A 10 26.93 29.65 30.62
C ARG A 10 26.68 28.15 30.75
N GLY A 11 25.46 27.79 31.15
CA GLY A 11 25.03 26.39 31.14
C GLY A 11 25.15 25.87 29.72
N VAL A 12 26.12 24.99 29.48
CA VAL A 12 26.13 24.14 28.30
C VAL A 12 24.96 23.19 28.49
N ARG A 13 23.81 23.53 27.91
CA ARG A 13 22.76 22.55 27.66
C ARG A 13 23.46 21.50 26.81
N ALA A 14 23.68 20.30 27.34
CA ALA A 14 24.32 19.23 26.60
C ALA A 14 23.49 19.03 25.31
N GLU A 15 24.02 19.50 24.18
CA GLU A 15 23.39 19.31 22.88
C GLU A 15 23.41 17.81 22.62
N VAL A 16 22.24 17.19 22.73
CA VAL A 16 22.05 15.82 22.26
C VAL A 16 22.48 15.81 20.80
N PRO A 17 23.44 14.97 20.39
CA PRO A 17 23.86 14.91 19.00
C PRO A 17 22.65 14.64 18.11
N ILE A 18 22.53 15.39 17.01
CA ILE A 18 21.50 15.10 16.01
C ILE A 18 21.73 13.68 15.48
N THR A 19 20.67 12.86 15.51
CA THR A 19 20.68 11.51 14.95
C THR A 19 19.90 11.47 13.64
N GLN A 20 20.08 10.40 12.87
CA GLN A 20 19.30 10.18 11.66
C GLN A 20 17.80 10.06 11.98
N GLU A 21 17.48 9.37 13.08
CA GLU A 21 16.12 9.14 13.57
C GLU A 21 15.45 10.47 13.92
N ALA A 22 16.15 11.37 14.62
CA ALA A 22 15.62 12.71 14.94
C ALA A 22 15.32 13.54 13.68
N ILE A 23 16.12 13.38 12.61
CA ILE A 23 15.87 14.05 11.32
C ILE A 23 14.64 13.45 10.63
N ILE A 24 14.49 12.12 10.64
CA ILE A 24 13.33 11.43 10.07
C ILE A 24 12.05 11.84 10.80
N ASP A 25 12.06 11.87 12.13
CA ASP A 25 10.91 12.24 12.95
C ASP A 25 10.49 13.70 12.72
N ALA A 26 11.47 14.62 12.64
CA ALA A 26 11.20 16.02 12.32
C ALA A 26 10.61 16.19 10.92
N ALA A 27 11.15 15.48 9.93
CA ALA A 27 10.63 15.49 8.56
C ALA A 27 9.21 14.91 8.49
N PHE A 28 8.98 13.77 9.14
CA PHE A 28 7.67 13.12 9.21
C PHE A 28 6.64 14.08 9.80
N ARG A 29 6.93 14.66 10.99
CA ARG A 29 6.03 15.61 11.66
C ARG A 29 5.75 16.84 10.80
N LEU A 30 6.77 17.39 10.15
CA LEU A 30 6.62 18.55 9.26
C LEU A 30 5.67 18.24 8.11
N ILE A 31 5.82 17.09 7.46
CA ILE A 31 4.93 16.65 6.38
C ILE A 31 3.52 16.43 6.91
N ASP A 32 3.38 15.76 8.05
CA ASP A 32 2.08 15.40 8.62
C ASP A 32 1.27 16.65 8.99
N GLU A 33 1.90 17.64 9.63
CA GLU A 33 1.25 18.88 10.06
C GLU A 33 1.03 19.90 8.93
N ARG A 34 1.96 20.00 7.97
CA ARG A 34 2.01 21.13 7.02
C ARG A 34 1.93 20.73 5.55
N GLY A 35 1.85 19.43 5.26
CA GLY A 35 1.80 18.90 3.90
C GLY A 35 3.16 18.86 3.20
N GLY A 36 3.17 18.22 2.02
CA GLY A 36 4.39 17.99 1.24
C GLY A 36 5.06 19.26 0.69
N ASP A 37 4.29 20.35 0.47
CA ASP A 37 4.84 21.61 -0.03
C ASP A 37 5.75 22.31 1.00
N ALA A 38 5.50 22.08 2.29
CA ALA A 38 6.34 22.57 3.37
C ALA A 38 7.64 21.76 3.55
N PHE A 39 7.73 20.56 2.96
CA PHE A 39 8.84 19.64 3.16
C PHE A 39 10.08 20.03 2.33
N SER A 40 11.08 20.55 3.03
CA SER A 40 12.39 20.88 2.47
C SER A 40 13.51 20.65 3.49
N MET A 41 14.73 20.41 3.01
CA MET A 41 15.93 20.28 3.87
C MET A 41 16.11 21.49 4.80
N ARG A 42 15.78 22.70 4.30
CA ARG A 42 15.89 23.93 5.09
C ARG A 42 14.82 24.01 6.18
N ALA A 43 13.59 23.60 5.88
CA ALA A 43 12.50 23.60 6.85
C ALA A 43 12.76 22.60 7.99
N VAL A 44 13.23 21.38 7.66
CA VAL A 44 13.61 20.37 8.66
C VAL A 44 14.79 20.84 9.52
N ALA A 45 15.82 21.45 8.90
CA ALA A 45 16.95 21.98 9.65
C ALA A 45 16.55 23.12 10.61
N ALA A 46 15.67 24.01 10.15
CA ALA A 46 15.14 25.11 10.95
C ALA A 46 14.32 24.61 12.15
N ASP A 47 13.48 23.59 11.93
CA ASP A 47 12.69 22.94 12.99
C ASP A 47 13.58 22.27 14.05
N LEU A 48 14.69 21.66 13.64
CA LEU A 48 15.69 21.08 14.52
C LEU A 48 16.68 22.09 15.14
N GLY A 49 16.64 23.36 14.71
CA GLY A 49 17.56 24.40 15.18
C GLY A 49 19.01 24.21 14.73
N VAL A 50 19.25 23.52 13.60
CA VAL A 50 20.59 23.23 13.07
C VAL A 50 20.81 23.81 11.67
N PHE A 51 22.06 23.80 11.21
CA PHE A 51 22.37 24.19 9.84
C PHE A 51 21.97 23.09 8.84
N PRO A 52 21.47 23.42 7.64
CA PRO A 52 21.12 22.42 6.63
C PRO A 52 22.27 21.45 6.29
N ALA A 53 23.52 21.92 6.34
CA ALA A 53 24.72 21.10 6.14
C ALA A 53 24.77 19.87 7.07
N THR A 54 24.26 19.99 8.30
CA THR A 54 24.16 18.88 9.26
C THR A 54 23.26 17.78 8.71
N LEU A 55 22.10 18.12 8.14
CA LEU A 55 21.19 17.12 7.58
C LEU A 55 21.83 16.41 6.39
N TYR A 56 22.49 17.15 5.50
CA TYR A 56 23.15 16.54 4.34
C TYR A 56 24.19 15.48 4.74
N TRP A 57 24.88 15.67 5.87
CA TRP A 57 25.83 14.68 6.37
C TRP A 57 25.14 13.39 6.84
N HIS A 58 23.98 13.48 7.49
CA HIS A 58 23.26 12.32 8.02
C HIS A 58 22.44 11.59 6.97
N VAL A 59 21.68 12.32 6.15
CA VAL A 59 20.64 11.75 5.28
C VAL A 59 20.88 12.00 3.80
N GLY A 60 21.94 12.71 3.41
CA GLY A 60 22.16 13.08 2.02
C GLY A 60 21.15 14.14 1.56
N ASP A 61 20.40 13.88 0.51
CA ASP A 61 19.48 14.85 -0.09
C ASP A 61 18.02 14.70 0.38
N ARG A 62 17.16 15.58 -0.12
CA ARG A 62 15.71 15.57 0.17
C ARG A 62 15.07 14.26 -0.26
N ALA A 63 15.47 13.68 -1.39
CA ALA A 63 14.88 12.44 -1.90
C ALA A 63 15.25 11.26 -1.00
N ARG A 64 16.50 11.17 -0.54
CA ARG A 64 16.92 10.16 0.42
C ARG A 64 16.23 10.32 1.78
N LEU A 65 16.07 11.56 2.26
CA LEU A 65 15.27 11.82 3.46
C LEU A 65 13.81 11.39 3.28
N LEU A 66 13.20 11.68 2.13
CA LEU A 66 11.83 11.23 1.83
C LEU A 66 11.73 9.70 1.83
N GLY A 67 12.69 9.00 1.24
CA GLY A 67 12.72 7.54 1.26
C GLY A 67 12.87 6.96 2.67
N LEU A 68 13.56 7.66 3.58
CA LEU A 68 13.63 7.27 4.99
C LEU A 68 12.30 7.53 5.73
N VAL A 69 11.63 8.63 5.43
CA VAL A 69 10.27 8.92 5.92
C VAL A 69 9.29 7.87 5.42
N GLU A 70 9.34 7.49 4.14
CA GLU A 70 8.53 6.42 3.56
C GLU A 70 8.77 5.09 4.28
N ALA A 71 10.02 4.70 4.50
CA ALA A 71 10.36 3.47 5.21
C ALA A 71 9.84 3.50 6.66
N SER A 72 10.00 4.62 7.36
CA SER A 72 9.46 4.81 8.71
C SER A 72 7.92 4.68 8.71
N TRP A 73 7.25 5.34 7.77
CA TRP A 73 5.80 5.30 7.63
C TRP A 73 5.27 3.89 7.32
N ALA A 74 5.90 3.19 6.37
CA ALA A 74 5.52 1.86 5.92
C ALA A 74 5.82 0.77 6.95
N SER A 75 6.88 0.90 7.76
CA SER A 75 7.23 -0.09 8.79
C SER A 75 6.18 -0.22 9.90
N ALA A 76 5.33 0.79 10.08
CA ALA A 76 4.19 0.73 10.99
C ALA A 76 2.99 -0.04 10.42
N VAL A 77 2.98 -0.42 9.13
CA VAL A 77 1.98 -1.30 8.55
C VAL A 77 2.33 -2.74 8.95
N GLN A 78 1.56 -3.31 9.87
CA GLN A 78 1.80 -4.66 10.35
C GLN A 78 1.45 -5.70 9.27
N ILE A 79 2.41 -6.52 8.87
CA ILE A 79 2.16 -7.63 7.95
C ILE A 79 1.34 -8.70 8.69
N PRO A 80 0.21 -9.20 8.13
CA PRO A 80 -0.66 -10.17 8.80
C PRO A 80 -0.12 -11.60 8.67
N GLU A 81 1.06 -11.86 9.23
CA GLU A 81 1.72 -13.18 9.21
C GLU A 81 0.86 -14.30 9.83
N GLU A 82 -0.07 -13.94 10.72
CA GLU A 82 -1.00 -14.84 11.36
C GLU A 82 -2.10 -15.40 10.42
N ILE A 83 -2.30 -14.79 9.25
CA ILE A 83 -3.41 -15.13 8.34
C ILE A 83 -2.94 -16.10 7.25
N ALA A 84 -3.39 -17.35 7.35
CA ALA A 84 -2.99 -18.42 6.46
C ALA A 84 -3.72 -18.43 5.10
N ASP A 85 -4.94 -17.88 5.00
CA ASP A 85 -5.65 -17.73 3.73
C ASP A 85 -5.10 -16.54 2.94
N TRP A 86 -4.80 -16.71 1.66
CA TRP A 86 -4.15 -15.66 0.87
C TRP A 86 -5.08 -14.48 0.58
N ARG A 87 -6.39 -14.74 0.44
CA ARG A 87 -7.37 -13.68 0.17
C ARG A 87 -7.56 -12.83 1.40
N GLU A 88 -7.79 -13.48 2.55
CA GLU A 88 -7.93 -12.80 3.83
C GLU A 88 -6.66 -12.01 4.17
N TRP A 89 -5.48 -12.58 3.89
CA TRP A 89 -4.20 -11.89 4.07
C TRP A 89 -4.12 -10.61 3.23
N CYS A 90 -4.51 -10.67 1.95
CA CYS A 90 -4.52 -9.50 1.06
C CYS A 90 -5.52 -8.44 1.53
N HIS A 91 -6.72 -8.83 1.96
CA HIS A 91 -7.70 -7.90 2.55
C HIS A 91 -7.12 -7.21 3.78
N GLU A 92 -6.61 -7.98 4.73
CA GLU A 92 -6.13 -7.42 5.98
C GLU A 92 -4.94 -6.50 5.77
N LEU A 93 -4.00 -6.86 4.89
CA LEU A 93 -2.89 -5.97 4.57
C LEU A 93 -3.37 -4.67 3.91
N ALA A 94 -4.32 -4.76 2.96
CA ALA A 94 -4.90 -3.59 2.31
C ALA A 94 -5.61 -2.67 3.32
N ARG A 95 -6.35 -3.24 4.29
CA ARG A 95 -6.98 -2.50 5.38
C ARG A 95 -5.96 -1.81 6.28
N ARG A 96 -4.92 -2.52 6.72
CA ARG A 96 -3.85 -1.95 7.57
C ARG A 96 -3.10 -0.83 6.86
N TYR A 97 -2.82 -1.00 5.57
CA TYR A 97 -2.20 0.03 4.75
C TYR A 97 -3.10 1.28 4.64
N ARG A 98 -4.39 1.09 4.33
CA ARG A 98 -5.36 2.19 4.26
C ARG A 98 -5.51 2.89 5.61
N ALA A 99 -5.63 2.14 6.71
CA ALA A 99 -5.72 2.71 8.05
C ALA A 99 -4.49 3.56 8.39
N ARG A 100 -3.27 3.10 8.04
CA ARG A 100 -2.04 3.87 8.22
C ARG A 100 -2.03 5.16 7.39
N ALA A 101 -2.61 5.13 6.19
CA ALA A 101 -2.76 6.32 5.36
C ALA A 101 -3.76 7.33 5.94
N HIS A 102 -4.87 6.86 6.50
CA HIS A 102 -5.85 7.72 7.19
C HIS A 102 -5.28 8.38 8.45
N GLN A 103 -4.38 7.70 9.16
CA GLN A 103 -3.68 8.29 10.32
C GLN A 103 -2.75 9.45 9.95
N HIS A 104 -2.14 9.40 8.75
CA HIS A 104 -1.15 10.37 8.29
C HIS A 104 -1.39 10.72 6.81
N PRO A 105 -2.51 11.39 6.47
CA PRO A 105 -2.94 11.58 5.09
C PRO A 105 -1.95 12.41 4.27
N ASN A 106 -1.30 13.40 4.88
CA ASN A 106 -0.29 14.21 4.21
C ASN A 106 0.99 13.42 3.90
N VAL A 107 1.43 12.55 4.82
CA VAL A 107 2.58 11.67 4.59
C VAL A 107 2.25 10.67 3.50
N ALA A 108 1.11 9.99 3.59
CA ALA A 108 0.66 8.99 2.61
C ALA A 108 0.61 9.57 1.19
N ARG A 109 -0.01 10.75 1.01
CA ARG A 109 -0.07 11.42 -0.29
C ARG A 109 1.32 11.69 -0.88
N LEU A 110 2.24 12.20 -0.07
CA LEU A 110 3.57 12.54 -0.53
C LEU A 110 4.37 11.28 -0.91
N VAL A 111 4.42 10.28 -0.04
CA VAL A 111 5.26 9.08 -0.25
C VAL A 111 4.72 8.15 -1.34
N ILE A 112 3.40 8.15 -1.60
CA ILE A 112 2.82 7.35 -2.69
C ILE A 112 3.11 8.00 -4.06
N VAL A 113 3.05 9.34 -4.15
CA VAL A 113 3.23 10.07 -5.41
C VAL A 113 4.71 10.31 -5.72
N GLU A 114 5.49 10.71 -4.71
CA GLU A 114 6.91 10.98 -4.85
C GLU A 114 7.72 9.75 -4.41
N ARG A 115 7.99 8.86 -5.36
CA ARG A 115 8.77 7.64 -5.12
C ARG A 115 10.25 7.95 -4.95
N ALA A 116 10.71 7.95 -3.71
CA ALA A 116 12.13 7.92 -3.39
C ALA A 116 12.63 6.47 -3.38
N ARG A 117 13.77 6.19 -4.04
CA ARG A 117 14.35 4.84 -4.01
C ARG A 117 15.03 4.60 -2.66
N ASN A 118 14.44 3.76 -1.82
CA ASN A 118 15.06 3.29 -0.58
C ASN A 118 14.90 1.76 -0.45
N ILE A 119 15.96 1.07 -0.06
CA ILE A 119 15.93 -0.37 0.21
C ILE A 119 15.07 -0.65 1.46
N ALA A 120 15.10 0.24 2.45
CA ALA A 120 14.35 0.05 3.69
C ALA A 120 12.82 0.06 3.49
N SER A 121 12.31 0.68 2.43
CA SER A 121 10.87 0.63 2.11
C SER A 121 10.45 -0.63 1.35
N LEU A 122 11.38 -1.54 1.03
CA LEU A 122 11.08 -2.78 0.31
C LEU A 122 10.52 -3.91 1.18
N VAL A 123 10.51 -3.79 2.51
CA VAL A 123 9.99 -4.83 3.42
C VAL A 123 8.54 -5.20 3.11
N LEU A 124 7.68 -4.19 2.96
CA LEU A 124 6.27 -4.40 2.66
C LEU A 124 6.06 -4.95 1.24
N PRO A 125 6.67 -4.39 0.17
CA PRO A 125 6.70 -4.99 -1.16
C PRO A 125 7.15 -6.46 -1.18
N ASP A 126 8.23 -6.78 -0.46
CA ASP A 126 8.80 -8.13 -0.40
C ASP A 126 7.81 -9.13 0.20
N ALA A 127 7.13 -8.76 1.30
CA ALA A 127 6.07 -9.57 1.90
C ALA A 127 4.91 -9.84 0.93
N VAL A 128 4.47 -8.83 0.17
CA VAL A 128 3.41 -9.00 -0.84
C VAL A 128 3.86 -9.91 -1.98
N VAL A 129 5.08 -9.74 -2.47
CA VAL A 129 5.67 -10.60 -3.51
C VAL A 129 5.75 -12.04 -3.01
N GLY A 130 6.27 -12.26 -1.80
CA GLY A 130 6.37 -13.57 -1.16
C GLY A 130 5.01 -14.25 -1.08
N ARG A 131 3.99 -13.53 -0.60
CA ARG A 131 2.63 -14.08 -0.47
C ARG A 131 2.00 -14.43 -1.81
N LEU A 132 2.13 -13.57 -2.82
CA LEU A 132 1.58 -13.84 -4.15
C LEU A 132 2.34 -14.97 -4.87
N ALA A 133 3.65 -15.12 -4.61
CA ALA A 133 4.45 -16.18 -5.22
C ALA A 133 4.01 -17.60 -4.79
N GLU A 134 3.47 -17.76 -3.58
CA GLU A 134 2.91 -19.02 -3.08
C GLU A 134 1.74 -19.55 -3.93
N LEU A 135 1.09 -18.66 -4.68
CA LEU A 135 -0.05 -19.01 -5.55
C LEU A 135 0.38 -19.65 -6.88
N GLY A 136 1.68 -19.73 -7.17
CA GLY A 136 2.19 -20.37 -8.38
C GLY A 136 1.90 -19.58 -9.66
N LEU A 137 1.87 -18.24 -9.58
CA LEU A 137 1.51 -17.34 -10.68
C LEU A 137 2.48 -17.34 -11.86
N GLY A 138 3.73 -17.80 -11.68
CA GLY A 138 4.75 -17.74 -12.73
C GLY A 138 4.97 -16.30 -13.21
N ASP A 139 4.90 -16.09 -14.53
CA ASP A 139 5.11 -14.77 -15.15
C ASP A 139 4.02 -13.74 -14.76
N ASP A 140 2.84 -14.20 -14.32
CA ASP A 140 1.75 -13.31 -13.89
C ASP A 140 1.99 -12.67 -12.51
N LEU A 141 3.03 -13.09 -11.77
CA LEU A 141 3.33 -12.56 -10.44
C LEU A 141 3.48 -11.04 -10.42
N VAL A 142 4.23 -10.48 -11.39
CA VAL A 142 4.45 -9.03 -11.47
C VAL A 142 3.15 -8.28 -11.78
N HIS A 143 2.26 -8.88 -12.57
CA HIS A 143 0.97 -8.30 -12.92
C HIS A 143 0.01 -8.33 -11.72
N ALA A 144 -0.02 -9.43 -10.97
CA ALA A 144 -0.79 -9.53 -9.73
C ALA A 144 -0.30 -8.52 -8.68
N TYR A 145 1.02 -8.43 -8.47
CA TYR A 145 1.63 -7.48 -7.54
C TYR A 145 1.29 -6.03 -7.92
N ASN A 146 1.55 -5.63 -9.18
CA ASN A 146 1.28 -4.26 -9.63
C ASN A 146 -0.21 -3.91 -9.59
N SER A 147 -1.09 -4.88 -9.87
CA SER A 147 -2.53 -4.68 -9.78
C SER A 147 -2.97 -4.45 -8.34
N LEU A 148 -2.53 -5.29 -7.40
CA LEU A 148 -2.89 -5.16 -5.98
C LEU A 148 -2.36 -3.86 -5.38
N VAL A 149 -1.06 -3.61 -5.50
CA VAL A 149 -0.42 -2.41 -4.94
C VAL A 149 -0.96 -1.15 -5.62
N GLY A 150 -1.10 -1.17 -6.95
CA GLY A 150 -1.64 -0.05 -7.71
C GLY A 150 -3.09 0.26 -7.35
N ALA A 151 -3.94 -0.75 -7.17
CA ALA A 151 -5.32 -0.58 -6.75
C ALA A 151 -5.43 0.03 -5.35
N VAL A 152 -4.72 -0.53 -4.37
CA VAL A 152 -4.73 -0.04 -2.98
C VAL A 152 -4.19 1.39 -2.90
N GLN A 153 -3.00 1.63 -3.46
CA GLN A 153 -2.36 2.96 -3.41
C GLN A 153 -3.17 4.00 -4.19
N GLY A 154 -3.65 3.66 -5.38
CA GLY A 154 -4.46 4.55 -6.21
C GLY A 154 -5.77 4.93 -5.54
N PHE A 155 -6.47 3.96 -4.92
CA PHE A 155 -7.70 4.24 -4.19
C PHE A 155 -7.44 5.16 -3.00
N VAL A 156 -6.42 4.87 -2.18
CA VAL A 156 -6.06 5.69 -1.02
C VAL A 156 -5.72 7.13 -1.42
N VAL A 157 -4.97 7.32 -2.51
CA VAL A 157 -4.62 8.67 -3.02
C VAL A 157 -5.86 9.45 -3.46
N LEU A 158 -6.80 8.80 -4.16
CA LEU A 158 -8.04 9.43 -4.61
C LEU A 158 -9.00 9.69 -3.44
N GLU A 159 -9.06 8.77 -2.48
CA GLU A 159 -9.88 8.89 -1.28
C GLU A 159 -9.41 10.04 -0.38
N LEU A 160 -8.10 10.15 -0.17
CA LEU A 160 -7.49 11.18 0.67
C LEU A 160 -7.06 12.42 -0.11
N ALA A 161 -7.53 12.58 -1.35
CA ALA A 161 -7.25 13.78 -2.14
C ALA A 161 -7.65 15.04 -1.35
N LEU A 162 -6.83 16.09 -1.43
CA LEU A 162 -7.13 17.35 -0.76
C LEU A 162 -8.38 17.95 -1.39
N ILE A 163 -9.43 18.01 -0.59
CA ILE A 163 -10.58 18.86 -0.88
C ILE A 163 -10.32 20.18 -0.18
N PRO A 164 -10.48 21.34 -0.86
CA PRO A 164 -10.49 22.63 -0.19
C PRO A 164 -11.48 22.62 0.98
N ASP A 165 -11.33 23.57 1.92
CA ASP A 165 -12.22 23.67 3.08
C ASP A 165 -13.69 23.52 2.65
N PRO A 166 -14.41 22.48 3.12
CA PRO A 166 -15.79 22.22 2.67
C PRO A 166 -16.74 23.35 3.07
N GLU A 167 -16.39 24.16 4.07
CA GLU A 167 -17.16 25.34 4.46
C GLU A 167 -16.79 26.60 3.65
N ALA A 168 -15.77 26.54 2.80
CA ALA A 168 -15.43 27.65 1.92
C ALA A 168 -16.57 27.92 0.92
N ALA A 169 -16.85 29.20 0.67
CA ALA A 169 -17.91 29.62 -0.24
C ALA A 169 -17.82 28.94 -1.62
N SER A 170 -16.62 28.77 -2.16
CA SER A 170 -16.39 28.09 -3.44
C SER A 170 -16.80 26.62 -3.44
N MET A 171 -16.67 25.93 -2.29
CA MET A 171 -17.08 24.52 -2.16
C MET A 171 -18.59 24.40 -2.04
N LEU A 172 -19.22 25.28 -1.26
CA LEU A 172 -20.69 25.36 -1.16
C LEU A 172 -21.34 25.69 -2.50
N GLU A 173 -20.72 26.59 -3.28
CA GLU A 173 -21.15 26.91 -4.65
C GLU A 173 -21.02 25.69 -5.58
N ALA A 174 -19.86 25.01 -5.58
CA ALA A 174 -19.65 23.81 -6.39
C ALA A 174 -20.63 22.67 -6.04
N GLU A 175 -20.95 22.50 -4.75
CA GLU A 175 -21.96 21.56 -4.28
C GLU A 175 -23.37 21.92 -4.78
N ALA A 176 -23.75 23.20 -4.73
CA ALA A 176 -25.02 23.67 -5.26
C ALA A 176 -25.11 23.49 -6.79
N GLU A 177 -24.03 23.76 -7.52
CA GLU A 177 -23.92 23.48 -8.94
C GLU A 177 -24.12 21.99 -9.25
N LEU A 178 -23.45 21.10 -8.52
CA LEU A 178 -23.62 19.64 -8.67
C LEU A 178 -25.05 19.17 -8.41
N ARG A 179 -25.76 19.77 -7.44
CA ARG A 179 -27.17 19.47 -7.17
C ARG A 179 -28.13 20.00 -8.24
N SER A 180 -27.70 21.01 -9.00
CA SER A 180 -28.51 21.67 -10.03
C SER A 180 -28.14 21.27 -11.46
N LEU A 181 -27.37 20.17 -11.62
CA LEU A 181 -26.95 19.67 -12.93
C LEU A 181 -28.15 19.47 -13.87
N ASP A 182 -28.02 20.00 -15.09
CA ASP A 182 -29.00 19.81 -16.15
C ASP A 182 -29.06 18.32 -16.58
N PRO A 183 -30.22 17.65 -16.44
CA PRO A 183 -30.37 16.26 -16.87
C PRO A 183 -30.17 16.02 -18.37
N ALA A 184 -30.37 17.04 -19.22
CA ALA A 184 -30.11 16.91 -20.65
C ALA A 184 -28.60 16.81 -20.93
N SER A 185 -27.78 17.54 -20.16
CA SER A 185 -26.32 17.54 -20.26
C SER A 185 -25.67 16.35 -19.53
N PHE A 186 -26.21 15.94 -18.37
CA PHE A 186 -25.64 14.87 -17.53
C PHE A 186 -26.67 13.79 -17.15
N PRO A 187 -27.24 13.07 -18.13
CA PRO A 187 -28.40 12.19 -17.91
C PRO A 187 -28.14 11.02 -16.97
N ASN A 188 -26.90 10.53 -16.85
CA ASN A 188 -26.58 9.39 -16.00
C ASN A 188 -26.23 9.78 -14.56
N ILE A 189 -25.50 10.89 -14.39
CA ILE A 189 -25.17 11.41 -13.06
C ILE A 189 -26.45 11.87 -12.36
N THR A 190 -27.28 12.66 -13.04
CA THR A 190 -28.56 13.15 -12.49
C THR A 190 -29.51 12.01 -12.16
N ARG A 191 -29.62 10.98 -13.02
CA ARG A 191 -30.46 9.80 -12.76
C ARG A 191 -30.05 9.02 -11.50
N HIS A 192 -28.75 8.98 -11.18
CA HIS A 192 -28.20 8.21 -10.08
C HIS A 192 -27.65 9.10 -8.95
N PHE A 193 -28.01 10.38 -8.93
CA PHE A 193 -27.33 11.37 -8.10
C PHE A 193 -27.40 11.00 -6.63
N ASP A 194 -28.55 10.60 -6.09
CA ASP A 194 -28.71 10.21 -4.68
C ASP A 194 -27.81 9.04 -4.26
N ALA A 195 -27.45 8.15 -5.20
CA ALA A 195 -26.55 7.03 -4.92
C ALA A 195 -25.07 7.41 -5.00
N LEU A 196 -24.73 8.45 -5.77
CA LEU A 196 -23.36 8.85 -6.09
C LEU A 196 -22.88 10.07 -5.30
N ALA A 197 -23.80 10.99 -4.98
CA ALA A 197 -23.53 12.25 -4.30
C ALA A 197 -22.78 12.02 -2.99
N ASP A 198 -21.65 12.72 -2.83
CA ASP A 198 -20.71 12.59 -1.70
C ASP A 198 -20.12 11.20 -1.46
N ARG A 199 -20.31 10.26 -2.40
CA ARG A 199 -19.87 8.86 -2.28
C ARG A 199 -19.07 8.38 -3.47
N ALA A 200 -19.18 9.03 -4.62
CA ALA A 200 -18.37 8.78 -5.79
C ALA A 200 -17.25 9.82 -5.90
N LEU A 201 -16.05 9.37 -6.25
CA LEU A 201 -14.84 10.19 -6.29
C LEU A 201 -14.97 11.49 -7.11
N SER A 202 -15.84 11.51 -8.12
CA SER A 202 -16.05 12.64 -9.03
C SER A 202 -17.13 13.64 -8.59
N VAL A 203 -18.00 13.27 -7.65
CA VAL A 203 -19.15 14.09 -7.20
C VAL A 203 -19.21 14.15 -5.68
N ARG A 204 -18.03 14.28 -5.07
CA ARG A 204 -17.84 14.40 -3.63
C ARG A 204 -17.36 15.78 -3.24
N TRP A 205 -17.72 16.20 -2.05
CA TRP A 205 -17.31 17.47 -1.44
C TRP A 205 -16.78 17.26 -0.01
N THR A 206 -16.93 16.06 0.54
CA THR A 206 -16.30 15.63 1.81
C THR A 206 -15.08 14.75 1.53
N ASP A 207 -13.96 15.03 2.19
CA ASP A 207 -12.71 14.25 2.06
C ASP A 207 -12.82 12.88 2.75
N GLY A 208 -11.90 11.96 2.43
CA GLY A 208 -12.00 10.57 2.84
C GLY A 208 -11.75 10.37 4.33
N ALA A 209 -11.06 11.31 5.00
CA ALA A 209 -10.85 11.24 6.43
C ALA A 209 -12.14 11.55 7.21
N LYS A 210 -13.03 12.38 6.66
CA LYS A 210 -14.35 12.71 7.24
C LYS A 210 -15.46 11.77 6.77
N ALA A 211 -15.46 11.38 5.49
CA ALA A 211 -16.41 10.44 4.89
C ALA A 211 -15.66 9.31 4.16
N PRO A 212 -15.20 8.28 4.89
CA PRO A 212 -14.45 7.16 4.29
C PRO A 212 -15.30 6.35 3.31
N LEU A 213 -14.67 5.90 2.22
CA LEU A 213 -15.30 5.06 1.20
C LEU A 213 -15.11 3.56 1.49
N ASP A 214 -15.38 3.14 2.74
CA ASP A 214 -15.09 1.79 3.23
C ASP A 214 -15.69 0.69 2.33
N ALA A 215 -16.98 0.80 2.01
CA ALA A 215 -17.66 -0.18 1.16
C ALA A 215 -17.08 -0.23 -0.26
N SER A 216 -16.68 0.91 -0.83
CA SER A 216 -16.07 0.95 -2.16
C SER A 216 -14.64 0.40 -2.15
N PHE A 217 -13.91 0.59 -1.04
CA PHE A 217 -12.58 0.00 -0.87
C PHE A 217 -12.66 -1.53 -0.78
N GLU A 218 -13.52 -2.07 0.08
CA GLU A 218 -13.71 -3.53 0.18
C GLU A 218 -14.17 -4.11 -1.16
N PHE A 219 -15.10 -3.46 -1.84
CA PHE A 219 -15.56 -3.87 -3.17
C PHE A 219 -14.44 -3.91 -4.21
N LEU A 220 -13.51 -2.94 -4.19
CA LEU A 220 -12.34 -2.94 -5.06
C LEU A 220 -11.42 -4.14 -4.79
N ILE A 221 -11.15 -4.44 -3.52
CA ILE A 221 -10.30 -5.56 -3.14
C ILE A 221 -10.98 -6.88 -3.52
N ASP A 222 -12.26 -7.04 -3.23
CA ASP A 222 -13.04 -8.23 -3.63
C ASP A 222 -12.94 -8.47 -5.15
N LEU A 223 -13.20 -7.44 -5.95
CA LEU A 223 -13.14 -7.52 -7.42
C LEU A 223 -11.77 -7.96 -7.92
N LEU A 224 -10.70 -7.43 -7.32
CA LEU A 224 -9.33 -7.75 -7.70
C LEU A 224 -8.96 -9.18 -7.32
N LEU A 225 -9.30 -9.62 -6.10
CA LEU A 225 -8.99 -10.96 -5.62
C LEU A 225 -9.85 -12.02 -6.32
N ASP A 226 -11.11 -11.72 -6.65
CA ASP A 226 -11.96 -12.57 -7.48
C ASP A 226 -11.39 -12.73 -8.89
N GLY A 227 -10.91 -11.65 -9.49
CA GLY A 227 -10.24 -11.70 -10.78
C GLY A 227 -8.96 -12.54 -10.75
N LEU A 228 -8.18 -12.44 -9.68
CA LEU A 228 -6.97 -13.25 -9.49
C LEU A 228 -7.31 -14.73 -9.29
N ASP A 229 -8.29 -15.03 -8.43
CA ASP A 229 -8.75 -16.40 -8.15
C ASP A 229 -9.33 -17.07 -9.41
N ALA A 230 -10.08 -16.34 -10.24
CA ALA A 230 -10.57 -16.83 -11.52
C ALA A 230 -9.42 -17.21 -12.46
N ARG A 231 -8.34 -16.42 -12.52
CA ARG A 231 -7.13 -16.72 -13.31
C ARG A 231 -6.39 -17.93 -12.77
N LEU A 232 -6.22 -18.04 -11.46
CA LEU A 232 -5.61 -19.20 -10.82
C LEU A 232 -6.36 -20.50 -11.14
N ARG A 233 -7.69 -20.47 -11.09
CA ARG A 233 -8.54 -21.62 -11.46
C ARG A 233 -8.45 -21.97 -12.94
N ALA A 234 -8.31 -20.97 -13.82
CA ALA A 234 -8.15 -21.20 -15.26
C ALA A 234 -6.76 -21.79 -15.61
N SER A 235 -5.72 -21.39 -14.87
CA SER A 235 -4.34 -21.88 -15.06
C SER A 235 -4.07 -23.23 -14.38
N ALA A 236 -4.93 -23.67 -13.46
CA ALA A 236 -4.82 -24.98 -12.85
C ALA A 236 -4.94 -26.08 -13.92
N PRO A 237 -3.95 -26.99 -14.06
CA PRO A 237 -4.02 -28.04 -15.07
C PRO A 237 -5.27 -28.89 -14.82
N ASN A 238 -6.11 -28.97 -15.85
CA ASN A 238 -7.37 -29.71 -15.86
C ASN A 238 -7.09 -31.15 -15.39
N LYS A 239 -7.38 -31.47 -14.12
CA LYS A 239 -7.30 -32.83 -13.58
C LYS A 239 -8.38 -33.66 -14.27
N THR A 240 -8.11 -34.12 -15.48
CA THR A 240 -8.93 -35.10 -16.16
C THR A 240 -8.84 -36.38 -15.32
N PRO A 241 -9.96 -36.95 -14.85
CA PRO A 241 -9.91 -38.21 -14.13
C PRO A 241 -9.40 -39.29 -15.10
N ALA A 242 -8.26 -39.89 -14.76
CA ALA A 242 -7.70 -41.01 -15.51
C ALA A 242 -8.77 -42.11 -15.59
N LYS A 243 -9.29 -42.35 -16.80
CA LYS A 243 -10.14 -43.52 -17.09
C LYS A 243 -9.36 -44.77 -16.67
N SER A 244 -9.88 -45.49 -15.67
CA SER A 244 -9.37 -46.80 -15.28
C SER A 244 -9.43 -47.72 -16.51
N ALA A 245 -8.27 -48.07 -17.07
CA ALA A 245 -8.19 -49.14 -18.04
C ALA A 245 -8.51 -50.46 -17.34
N LYS A 246 -9.72 -50.98 -17.55
CA LYS A 246 -10.08 -52.37 -17.22
C LYS A 246 -9.21 -53.30 -18.07
N THR A 247 -8.29 -54.02 -17.44
CA THR A 247 -7.63 -55.20 -18.02
C THR A 247 -8.64 -56.33 -18.16
N PRO A 248 -8.78 -57.00 -19.34
CA PRO A 248 -9.59 -58.21 -19.41
C PRO A 248 -8.76 -59.42 -18.93
N ALA A 249 -9.35 -60.17 -18.00
CA ALA A 249 -8.80 -61.42 -17.48
C ALA A 249 -8.74 -62.49 -18.58
N LYS A 250 -7.56 -63.07 -18.79
CA LYS A 250 -7.33 -64.20 -19.71
C LYS A 250 -7.65 -65.51 -18.97
N LYS A 251 -8.69 -66.22 -19.42
CA LYS A 251 -9.07 -67.55 -18.93
C LYS A 251 -7.98 -68.58 -19.22
N THR A 252 -7.60 -69.33 -18.20
CA THR A 252 -6.76 -70.54 -18.25
C THR A 252 -7.63 -71.80 -18.25
N ALA A 253 -7.33 -72.77 -19.12
CA ALA A 253 -7.59 -74.21 -18.95
C ALA A 253 -6.87 -75.03 -20.07
N PRO A 254 -6.61 -76.35 -19.91
CA PRO A 254 -5.22 -76.84 -19.80
C PRO A 254 -4.87 -78.10 -20.64
N ALA A 255 -3.64 -78.60 -20.41
CA ALA A 255 -3.07 -79.95 -20.68
C ALA A 255 -2.43 -80.16 -22.09
N LYS A 256 -1.30 -80.86 -22.30
CA LYS A 256 -0.72 -82.07 -21.66
C LYS A 256 0.74 -82.29 -22.17
N LYS A 257 1.62 -82.85 -21.31
CA LYS A 257 2.78 -83.82 -21.51
C LYS A 257 3.55 -83.83 -22.86
N ALA A 258 4.87 -83.99 -22.98
CA ALA A 258 5.90 -84.78 -22.26
C ALA A 258 7.32 -84.30 -22.71
N ALA A 259 8.33 -84.18 -21.83
CA ALA A 259 9.43 -85.13 -21.54
C ALA A 259 10.69 -85.10 -22.45
N LYS A 260 11.86 -85.06 -21.78
CA LYS A 260 13.26 -85.43 -22.20
C LYS A 260 13.95 -84.49 -23.21
N THR A 261 15.24 -84.14 -23.16
CA THR A 261 16.52 -84.66 -22.58
C THR A 261 17.57 -83.54 -22.77
N ALA A 262 18.37 -83.13 -21.77
CA ALA A 262 19.76 -83.53 -21.46
C ALA A 262 20.89 -83.04 -22.43
N SER A 263 21.94 -82.46 -21.81
CA SER A 263 23.34 -82.21 -22.28
C SER A 263 23.56 -81.13 -23.34
N ALA A 264 24.60 -80.28 -23.28
CA ALA A 264 25.77 -80.13 -22.42
C ALA A 264 26.21 -78.65 -22.43
#